data_AF-A0A9X8P4N5-F1
#
_entry.id   AF-A0A9X8P4N5-F1
#
_cell.length_a   1.000
_cell.length_b   1.000
_cell.length_c   1.000
_cell.angle_alpha   90.00
_cell.angle_beta   90.00
_cell.angle_gamma   90.00
#
_symmetry.space_group_name_H-M   'P 1'
#
loop_
_entity.id
_entity.type
_entity.pdbx_description
1 polymer ?
#
loop_
_entity_poly.entity_id
_entity_poly.type
_entity_poly.pdbx_seq_one_letter_code
_entity_poly.pdbx_strand_id
1 'polypeptide(L)' 'MDVSQIASFATDLSNMRTSSEASALVMKKALDNQESLALGILQALPPLPANPAIGRNVNTTA' A
#
# COMPACT_ATOMS: atom_id res chain seq x y z
N MET A 1 -8.64 42.36 20.52
CA MET A 1 -8.32 40.98 20.16
C MET A 1 -9.58 40.41 19.55
N ASP A 2 -9.64 40.42 18.22
CA ASP A 2 -10.89 40.38 17.46
C ASP A 2 -11.38 38.93 17.29
N VAL A 3 -12.59 38.65 17.77
CA VAL A 3 -13.19 37.29 17.78
C VAL A 3 -13.29 36.71 16.36
N SER A 4 -13.33 37.59 15.34
CA SER A 4 -13.25 37.21 13.93
C SER A 4 -11.93 36.50 13.58
N GLN A 5 -10.80 36.92 14.15
CA GLN A 5 -9.50 36.29 13.90
C GLN A 5 -9.42 34.88 14.50
N ILE A 6 -10.11 34.62 15.61
CA ILE A 6 -10.21 33.29 16.21
C ILE A 6 -11.04 32.36 15.32
N ALA A 7 -12.14 32.86 14.74
CA ALA A 7 -12.96 32.09 13.81
C ALA A 7 -12.22 31.75 12.50
N SER A 8 -11.46 32.70 11.95
CA SER A 8 -10.58 32.46 10.81
C SER A 8 -9.51 31.41 11.14
N PHE A 9 -8.82 31.55 12.27
CA PHE A 9 -7.83 30.57 12.70
C PHE A 9 -8.40 29.17 12.93
N ALA A 10 -9.58 29.05 13.55
CA ALA A 10 -10.26 27.77 13.72
C ALA A 10 -10.61 27.12 12.37
N THR A 11 -11.02 27.93 11.39
CA THR A 11 -11.28 27.49 10.02
C THR A 11 -10.01 26.98 9.34
N ASP A 12 -8.91 27.72 9.46
CA ASP A 12 -7.61 27.33 8.91
C ASP A 12 -7.10 26.00 9.52
N LEU A 13 -7.26 25.83 10.83
CA LEU A 13 -6.90 24.61 11.54
C LEU A 13 -7.78 23.43 11.08
N SER A 14 -9.08 23.66 10.92
CA SER A 14 -10.01 22.66 10.38
C SER A 14 -9.60 22.22 8.96
N ASN A 15 -9.30 23.18 8.09
CA ASN A 15 -8.84 22.90 6.72
C ASN A 15 -7.52 22.11 6.71
N MET A 16 -6.57 22.48 7.56
CA MET A 16 -5.30 21.76 7.71
C MET A 16 -5.52 20.31 8.16
N ARG A 17 -6.44 20.10 9.12
CA ARG A 17 -6.79 18.76 9.60
C ARG A 17 -7.40 17.91 8.49
N THR A 18 -8.39 18.44 7.77
CA THR A 18 -9.03 17.74 6.66
C THR A 18 -8.04 17.41 5.55
N SER A 19 -7.14 18.33 5.21
CA SER A 19 -6.08 18.08 4.23
C SER A 19 -5.13 16.96 4.66
N SER A 20 -4.76 16.93 5.94
CA SER A 20 -3.91 15.88 6.51
C SER A 20 -4.60 14.52 6.49
N GLU A 21 -5.87 14.46 6.87
CA GLU A 21 -6.68 13.24 6.84
C GLU A 21 -6.87 12.70 5.42
N ALA A 22 -7.15 13.58 4.46
CA ALA A 22 -7.24 13.21 3.04
C ALA A 22 -5.91 12.66 2.51
N SER A 23 -4.79 13.28 2.85
CA SER A 23 -3.45 12.83 2.47
C SER A 23 -3.13 11.45 3.06
N ALA A 24 -3.46 11.22 4.33
CA ALA A 24 -3.29 9.92 4.98
C ALA A 24 -4.18 8.85 4.34
N LEU A 25 -5.42 9.17 3.98
CA LEU A 25 -6.33 8.26 3.30
C LEU A 25 -5.80 7.86 1.91
N VAL A 26 -5.30 8.82 1.14
CA VAL A 26 -4.70 8.57 -0.17
C VAL A 26 -3.45 7.71 -0.04
N MET A 27 -2.59 7.99 0.95
CA MET A 27 -1.41 7.18 1.23
C MET A 27 -1.79 5.74 1.58
N LYS A 28 -2.77 5.55 2.46
CA LYS A 28 -3.28 4.22 2.80
C LYS A 28 -3.78 3.49 1.56
N LYS A 29 -4.61 4.13 0.74
CA LYS A 29 -5.10 3.56 -0.52
C LYS A 29 -3.97 3.17 -1.47
N ALA A 30 -2.90 3.98 -1.54
CA ALA A 30 -1.74 3.66 -2.37
C ALA A 30 -1.00 2.41 -1.87
N LEU A 31 -0.92 2.20 -0.55
CA LEU A 31 -0.36 0.98 0.04
C LEU A 31 -1.25 -0.23 -0.22
N ASP A 32 -2.57 -0.10 0.02
CA ASP A 32 -3.54 -1.17 -0.22
C ASP A 32 -3.53 -1.63 -1.70
N ASN A 33 -3.38 -0.69 -2.63
CA ASN A 33 -3.22 -1.00 -4.05
C ASN A 33 -1.92 -1.76 -4.35
N GLN A 34 -0.80 -1.39 -3.72
CA GLN A 34 0.48 -2.08 -3.90
C GLN A 34 0.42 -3.52 -3.40
N GLU A 35 -0.23 -3.75 -2.25
CA GLU A 35 -0.46 -5.09 -1.72
C GLU A 35 -1.30 -5.93 -2.69
N SER A 36 -2.41 -5.38 -3.17
CA SER A 36 -3.29 -6.07 -4.12
C SER A 36 -2.55 -6.43 -5.42
N LEU A 37 -1.73 -5.53 -5.95
CA LEU A 37 -0.91 -5.79 -7.13
C LEU A 37 0.15 -6.88 -6.87
N ALA A 38 0.83 -6.83 -5.72
CA ALA A 38 1.83 -7.85 -5.35
C ALA A 38 1.20 -9.25 -5.24
N LEU A 39 0.02 -9.35 -4.62
CA LEU A 39 -0.74 -10.60 -4.54
C LEU A 39 -1.20 -11.08 -5.92
N GLY A 40 -1.62 -10.18 -6.79
CA GLY A 40 -1.98 -10.50 -8.17
C GLY A 40 -0.80 -11.08 -8.97
N ILE A 41 0.40 -10.51 -8.81
CA ILE A 41 1.62 -11.04 -9.44
C ILE A 41 1.95 -12.43 -8.91
N LEU A 42 1.85 -12.63 -7.59
CA LEU A 42 2.08 -13.94 -6.96
C LEU A 42 1.09 -15.01 -7.45
N GLN A 43 -0.18 -14.64 -7.67
CA GLN A 43 -1.20 -15.56 -8.21
C GLN A 43 -1.01 -15.83 -9.71
N ALA A 44 -0.44 -14.87 -10.44
CA ALA A 44 -0.14 -15.03 -11.86
C ALA A 44 1.09 -15.92 -12.12
N LEU A 45 1.86 -16.28 -11.08
CA LEU A 45 2.95 -17.22 -11.25
C LEU A 45 2.37 -18.58 -11.71
N PRO A 46 2.89 -19.16 -12.81
CA PRO A 46 2.43 -20.46 -13.26
C PRO A 46 2.72 -21.51 -12.18
N PRO A 47 1.83 -22.50 -11.99
CA PRO A 47 2.09 -23.58 -11.07
C PRO A 47 3.40 -24.27 -11.50
N LEU A 48 4.34 -24.39 -10.56
CA LEU A 48 5.58 -25.10 -10.79
C LEU A 48 5.23 -26.54 -11.23
N PRO A 49 5.72 -27.01 -12.38
CA PRO A 49 5.49 -28.38 -12.80
C PRO A 49 6.05 -29.31 -11.71
N ALA A 50 5.22 -30.25 -11.25
CA ALA A 50 5.64 -31.21 -10.23
C ALA A 50 6.86 -31.97 -10.74
N ASN A 51 8.05 -31.62 -10.22
CA ASN A 51 9.29 -32.26 -10.61
C ASN A 51 9.33 -33.67 -9.97
N PRO A 52 9.20 -34.76 -10.74
CA PRO A 52 9.18 -36.12 -10.19
C PRO A 52 10.55 -36.55 -9.62
N ALA A 53 11.59 -35.72 -9.77
CA ALA A 53 12.97 -36.01 -9.39
C ALA A 53 13.41 -35.36 -8.07
N ILE A 54 12.53 -34.70 -7.31
CA ILE A 54 12.87 -34.21 -5.96
C ILE A 54 13.23 -35.41 -5.08
N GLY A 55 14.52 -35.56 -4.77
CA GLY A 55 15.05 -36.65 -3.94
C GLY A 55 15.54 -37.90 -4.70
N ARG A 56 15.55 -37.93 -6.04
CA ARG A 56 16.02 -39.10 -6.80
C ARG A 56 17.26 -38.87 -7.67
N ASN A 57 17.48 -37.67 -8.21
CA ASN A 57 18.70 -37.33 -8.97
C ASN A 57 19.04 -35.84 -8.78
N VAL A 58 19.69 -35.49 -7.68
CA VAL A 58 20.27 -34.15 -7.51
C VAL A 58 21.57 -34.11 -8.30
N ASN A 59 21.58 -33.40 -9.44
CA ASN A 59 22.81 -33.04 -10.15
C ASN A 59 22.91 -31.51 -10.25
N THR A 60 23.93 -31.01 -9.54
CA THR A 60 24.70 -29.76 -9.70
C THR A 60 24.78 -29.15 -11.12
N THR A 61 24.87 -27.81 -11.16
CA THR A 61 25.30 -26.90 -12.27
C THR A 61 24.22 -26.40 -13.25
N ALA A 62 23.83 -25.11 -13.15
CA ALA A 62 24.45 -23.95 -13.84
C ALA A 62 23.99 -22.64 -13.16
#